data_AF-A0A927RJB2-F1
#
_entry.id   AF-A0A927RJB2-F1
#
_cell.length_a   1.000
_cell.length_b   1.000
_cell.length_c   1.000
_cell.angle_alpha   90.00
_cell.angle_beta   90.00
_cell.angle_gamma   90.00
#
_symmetry.space_group_name_H-M   'P 1'
#
loop_
_entity.id
_entity.type
_entity.pdbx_description
1 polymer ?
#
loop_
_entity_poly.entity_id
_entity_poly.type
_entity_poly.pdbx_seq_one_letter_code
_entity_poly.pdbx_strand_id
1 'polypeptide(L)'
;MTQEKMRKVITASAVAATLLLVFLLSFLVYQGIQSAVYNKRIKELTEETNRLEQELDSNTKNAEYYESLFGKEWLAYQSGYVFPED
;
A
#
# COMPACT_ATOMS: atom_id res chain seq x y z
N MET A 1 28.06 43.89 31.35
CA MET A 1 27.16 42.71 31.53
C MET A 1 27.69 41.93 32.73
N THR A 2 26.94 41.79 33.81
CA THR A 2 27.40 41.15 35.06
C THR A 2 27.37 39.61 34.95
N GLN A 3 28.32 38.92 35.59
CA GLN A 3 28.48 37.46 35.60
C GLN A 3 27.18 36.69 35.90
N GLU A 4 26.33 37.21 36.78
CA GLU A 4 25.04 36.61 37.12
C GLU A 4 24.04 36.60 35.94
N LYS A 5 24.00 37.68 35.15
CA LYS A 5 23.12 37.75 33.96
C LYS A 5 23.58 36.77 32.89
N MET A 6 24.89 36.60 32.73
CA MET A 6 25.47 35.64 31.79
C MET A 6 25.13 34.20 32.19
N ARG A 7 25.29 33.84 33.47
CA ARG A 7 24.91 32.51 33.98
C ARG A 7 23.44 32.21 33.75
N LYS A 8 22.52 33.14 34.08
CA LYS A 8 21.08 32.97 33.84
C LYS A 8 20.73 32.73 32.38
N VAL A 9 21.36 33.44 31.45
CA VAL A 9 21.13 33.25 30.00
C VAL A 9 21.62 31.87 29.54
N ILE A 10 22.77 31.43 30.02
CA ILE A 10 23.31 30.10 29.70
C ILE A 10 22.38 28.99 30.22
N THR A 11 21.89 29.12 31.46
CA THR A 11 20.97 28.12 32.02
C THR A 11 19.63 28.12 31.29
N ALA A 12 19.08 29.30 30.94
CA ALA A 12 17.85 29.40 30.17
C ALA A 12 17.98 28.78 28.77
N SER A 13 19.12 29.01 28.10
CA SER A 13 19.43 28.41 26.80
C SER A 13 19.53 26.89 26.89
N ALA A 14 20.22 26.37 27.91
CA ALA A 14 20.34 24.93 28.14
C ALA A 14 18.96 24.28 28.34
N VAL A 15 18.09 24.89 29.15
CA VAL A 15 16.72 24.39 29.38
C VAL A 15 15.89 24.42 28.10
N ALA A 16 15.97 25.49 27.30
CA ALA A 16 15.27 25.58 26.02
C ALA A 16 15.76 24.53 25.02
N ALA A 17 17.06 24.28 24.96
CA ALA A 17 17.65 23.25 24.11
C ALA A 17 17.20 21.85 24.54
N THR A 18 17.16 21.56 25.85
CA THR A 18 16.66 20.27 26.35
C THR A 18 15.20 20.06 26.01
N LEU A 19 14.35 21.08 26.17
CA LEU A 19 12.93 21.00 25.80
C LEU A 19 12.72 20.73 24.31
N LEU A 20 13.49 21.41 23.44
CA LEU A 20 13.46 21.16 22.00
C LEU A 20 13.87 19.73 21.65
N LEU A 21 14.91 19.21 22.31
CA LEU A 21 15.43 17.87 22.06
C LEU A 21 14.39 16.79 22.45
N VAL A 22 13.71 16.97 23.58
CA VAL A 22 12.62 16.07 24.02
C VAL A 22 11.45 16.10 23.04
N PHE A 23 11.08 17.28 22.54
CA PHE A 23 10.02 17.41 21.53
C PHE A 23 10.39 16.71 20.23
N LEU A 24 11.64 16.88 19.78
CA LEU A 24 12.13 16.29 18.54
C LEU A 24 12.20 14.76 18.62
N LEU A 25 12.66 14.22 19.75
CA LEU A 25 12.62 12.78 20.02
C LEU A 25 11.20 12.22 20.03
N SER A 26 10.27 12.91 20.69
CA SER A 26 8.86 12.49 20.76
C SER A 26 8.22 12.45 19.36
N PHE A 27 8.53 13.44 18.54
CA PHE A 27 8.04 13.51 17.15
C PHE A 27 8.62 12.39 16.27
N LEU A 28 9.91 12.06 16.43
CA LEU A 28 10.54 10.95 15.70
C LEU A 28 9.90 9.59 16.03
N VAL A 29 9.60 9.34 17.31
CA VAL A 29 8.92 8.10 17.72
C VAL A 29 7.52 8.03 17.10
N TYR A 30 6.78 9.13 17.10
CA TYR A 30 5.46 9.20 16.47
C TYR A 30 5.52 8.95 14.96
N GLN A 31 6.47 9.59 14.25
CA GLN A 31 6.68 9.36 12.83
C GLN A 31 7.03 7.90 12.52
N GLY A 32 7.90 7.26 13.32
CA GLY A 32 8.26 5.86 13.12
C GLY A 32 7.08 4.91 13.19
N ILE A 33 6.17 5.11 14.17
CA ILE A 33 4.96 4.30 14.32
C ILE A 33 4.02 4.50 13.13
N GLN A 34 3.77 5.76 12.74
CA GLN A 34 2.91 6.05 11.60
C GLN A 34 3.46 5.45 10.31
N SER A 35 4.74 5.66 9.99
CA SER A 35 5.35 5.09 8.79
C SER A 35 5.27 3.57 8.74
N ALA A 36 5.44 2.88 9.87
CA ALA A 36 5.31 1.42 9.91
C ALA A 36 3.88 0.94 9.61
N VAL A 37 2.87 1.62 10.18
CA VAL A 37 1.45 1.28 9.95
C VAL A 37 1.04 1.62 8.51
N TYR A 38 1.42 2.80 8.02
CA TYR A 38 1.13 3.20 6.64
C TYR A 38 1.79 2.27 5.61
N ASN A 39 3.04 1.86 5.82
CA ASN A 39 3.72 0.94 4.92
C ASN A 39 3.07 -0.45 4.89
N LYS A 40 2.58 -0.96 6.03
CA LYS A 40 1.81 -2.21 6.06
C LYS A 40 0.52 -2.09 5.24
N ARG A 41 -0.25 -1.01 5.47
CA ARG A 41 -1.50 -0.76 4.77
C ARG A 41 -1.30 -0.63 3.26
N ILE A 42 -0.24 0.08 2.84
CA ILE A 42 0.12 0.21 1.42
C ILE A 42 0.47 -1.16 0.84
N LYS A 43 1.28 -1.96 1.54
CA LYS A 43 1.65 -3.29 1.08
C LYS A 43 0.43 -4.19 0.88
N GLU A 44 -0.49 -4.22 1.84
CA GLU A 44 -1.75 -4.97 1.73
C GLU A 44 -2.59 -4.52 0.53
N LEU A 45 -2.75 -3.20 0.35
CA LEU A 45 -3.50 -2.64 -0.79
C LEU A 45 -2.83 -2.94 -2.14
N THR A 46 -1.50 -2.95 -2.20
CA THR A 46 -0.75 -3.32 -3.41
C THR A 46 -0.89 -4.80 -3.71
N GLU A 47 -0.80 -5.67 -2.71
CA GLU A 47 -1.03 -7.11 -2.89
C GLU A 47 -2.46 -7.41 -3.36
N GLU A 48 -3.45 -6.73 -2.78
CA GLU A 48 -4.84 -6.88 -3.19
C GLU A 48 -5.11 -6.36 -4.61
N THR A 49 -4.53 -5.21 -4.97
CA THR A 49 -4.59 -4.69 -6.34
C THR A 49 -3.99 -5.68 -7.34
N ASN A 50 -2.79 -6.19 -7.05
CA ASN A 50 -2.13 -7.17 -7.93
C ASN A 50 -2.93 -8.46 -8.08
N ARG A 51 -3.55 -8.96 -7.00
CA ARG A 51 -4.40 -10.14 -7.05
C ARG A 51 -5.63 -9.90 -7.93
N LEU A 52 -6.30 -8.77 -7.74
CA LEU A 52 -7.48 -8.41 -8.52
C LEU A 52 -7.14 -8.19 -10.00
N GLU A 53 -5.98 -7.61 -10.29
CA GLU A 53 -5.51 -7.43 -11.67
C GLU A 53 -5.21 -8.76 -12.36
N GLN A 54 -4.60 -9.72 -11.66
CA GLN A 54 -4.40 -11.08 -12.16
C GLN A 54 -5.72 -11.82 -12.39
N GLU A 55 -6.68 -11.67 -11.47
CA GLU A 55 -8.00 -12.28 -11.60
C GLU A 55 -8.77 -11.67 -12.78
N LEU A 56 -8.65 -10.35 -12.98
CA LEU A 56 -9.25 -9.65 -14.11
C LEU A 56 -8.64 -10.12 -15.45
N ASP A 57 -7.31 -10.22 -15.54
CA ASP A 57 -6.62 -10.70 -16.75
C ASP A 57 -7.00 -12.15 -17.07
N SER A 58 -7.05 -13.02 -16.06
CA SER A 58 -7.48 -14.41 -16.24
C SER A 58 -8.94 -14.51 -16.69
N ASN A 59 -9.84 -13.73 -16.08
CA ASN A 59 -11.25 -13.72 -16.45
C ASN A 59 -11.46 -13.14 -17.85
N THR A 60 -10.67 -12.14 -18.24
CA THR A 60 -10.70 -11.57 -19.59
C THR A 60 -10.28 -12.61 -20.62
N LYS A 61 -9.17 -13.34 -20.38
CA LYS A 61 -8.75 -14.44 -21.25
C LYS A 61 -9.77 -15.57 -21.36
N ASN A 62 -10.41 -15.92 -20.24
CA ASN A 62 -11.47 -16.92 -20.24
C ASN A 62 -12.69 -16.44 -21.05
N ALA A 63 -13.09 -15.18 -20.88
CA ALA A 63 -14.18 -14.58 -21.64
C ALA A 63 -13.85 -14.57 -23.14
N GLU A 64 -12.65 -14.13 -23.52
CA GLU A 64 -12.18 -14.17 -24.92
C GLU A 64 -12.20 -15.59 -25.49
N TYR A 65 -11.76 -16.58 -24.71
CA TYR A 65 -11.81 -17.99 -25.12
C TYR A 65 -13.24 -18.44 -25.40
N TYR A 66 -14.19 -18.21 -24.47
CA TYR A 66 -15.58 -18.61 -24.65
C TYR A 66 -16.34 -17.76 -25.69
N GLU A 67 -15.88 -16.55 -26.00
CA GLU A 67 -16.40 -15.74 -27.10
C GLU A 67 -15.86 -16.14 -28.47
N SER A 68 -14.67 -16.75 -28.51
CA SER A 68 -14.07 -17.26 -29.74
C SER A 68 -14.91 -18.37 -30.38
N LEU A 69 -14.76 -18.55 -31.71
CA LEU A 69 -15.48 -19.58 -32.45
C LEU A 69 -15.25 -20.97 -31.85
N PHE A 70 -13.98 -21.29 -31.54
CA PHE A 70 -13.58 -22.56 -30.95
C PHE A 70 -14.19 -22.77 -29.54
N GLY A 71 -14.23 -21.74 -28.70
CA GLY A 71 -14.84 -21.86 -27.37
C GLY A 71 -16.36 -22.06 -27.43
N LYS A 72 -17.03 -21.40 -28.37
CA LYS A 72 -18.47 -21.61 -28.64
C LYS A 72 -18.74 -23.01 -29.18
N GLU A 73 -17.91 -23.51 -30.08
CA GLU A 73 -17.98 -24.87 -30.60
C GLU A 73 -17.78 -25.89 -29.47
N TRP A 74 -16.76 -25.72 -28.63
CA TRP A 74 -16.52 -26.59 -27.49
C TRP A 74 -17.70 -26.61 -26.49
N LEU A 75 -18.28 -25.44 -26.18
CA LEU A 75 -19.49 -25.33 -25.36
C LEU A 75 -20.70 -25.99 -26.02
N ALA A 76 -20.85 -25.86 -27.34
CA ALA A 76 -21.93 -26.49 -28.10
C ALA A 76 -21.81 -28.02 -28.04
N TYR A 77 -20.62 -28.59 -28.22
CA TYR A 77 -20.38 -30.02 -28.02
C TYR A 77 -20.68 -30.48 -26.59
N GLN A 78 -20.21 -29.71 -25.58
CA GLN A 78 -20.45 -30.05 -24.17
C GLN A 78 -21.95 -30.03 -23.81
N SER A 79 -22.72 -29.15 -24.44
CA SER A 79 -24.18 -29.06 -24.27
C SER A 79 -24.97 -30.08 -25.11
N GLY A 80 -24.27 -30.97 -25.83
CA GLY A 80 -24.88 -32.04 -26.63
C GLY A 80 -25.41 -31.58 -27.98
N TYR A 81 -25.00 -30.40 -28.46
CA TYR A 81 -25.31 -29.94 -29.80
C TYR A 81 -24.43 -30.68 -30.81
N VAL A 82 -25.05 -31.26 -31.83
CA VAL A 82 -24.36 -31.93 -32.94
C VAL A 82 -24.35 -30.99 -34.13
N PHE A 83 -23.17 -30.63 -34.61
CA PHE A 83 -23.04 -29.77 -35.77
C PHE A 83 -23.43 -30.54 -37.04
N PRO A 84 -24.19 -29.93 -37.97
CA PRO A 84 -24.67 -30.60 -39.19
C PRO A 84 -23.56 -30.91 -40.21
N GLU A 85 -22.31 -30.52 -39.94
CA GLU A 85 -21.13 -30.78 -40.77
C GLU A 85 -20.31 -32.02 -40.32
N ASP A 86 -20.66 -32.63 -39.18
CA ASP A 86 -20.11 -33.89 -38.63
C ASP A 86 -21.03 -35.09 -38.91
#